data_AF-A0A397UIK3-F1
#
_entry.id   AF-A0A397UIK3-F1
#
_cell.length_a   1.000
_cell.length_b   1.000
_cell.length_c   1.000
_cell.angle_alpha   90.00
_cell.angle_beta   90.00
_cell.angle_gamma   90.00
#
_symmetry.space_group_name_H-M   'P 1'
#
loop_
_entity.id
_entity.type
_entity.pdbx_description
1 polymer ?
#
loop_
_entity_poly.entity_id
_entity_poly.type
_entity_poly.pdbx_seq_one_letter_code
_entity_poly.pdbx_strand_id
1 'polypeptide(L)'
;MANANSYYDNCHYYNIFTDTLGNVNWGPDQPIAGAIINISYSISLPKPTTCLVYTVATIVRDDKYTDPIVGRKVKVDKNVKDISVSTTLIWPSPADKRHRYSLVVVLLDYKYGIYSCIRFYDRYKH
;
A
#
# COMPACT_ATOMS: atom_id res chain seq x y z
N MET A 1 -6.28 -10.77 -12.02
CA MET A 1 -5.44 -9.56 -11.89
C MET A 1 -4.21 -9.95 -11.09
N ALA A 2 -3.01 -9.52 -11.49
CA ALA A 2 -1.76 -9.88 -10.83
C ALA A 2 -1.05 -8.61 -10.37
N ASN A 3 -0.58 -8.60 -9.12
CA ASN A 3 0.24 -7.53 -8.57
C ASN A 3 1.68 -7.63 -9.12
N ALA A 4 2.39 -6.50 -9.22
CA ALA A 4 3.73 -6.45 -9.83
C ALA A 4 4.77 -7.35 -9.18
N ASN A 5 4.59 -7.73 -7.92
CA ASN A 5 5.55 -8.51 -7.16
C ASN A 5 4.88 -9.76 -6.58
N SER A 6 5.55 -10.91 -6.61
CA SER A 6 4.98 -12.20 -6.18
C SER A 6 4.85 -12.35 -4.66
N TYR A 7 5.44 -11.43 -3.89
CA TYR A 7 5.47 -11.46 -2.43
C TYR A 7 4.53 -10.41 -1.88
N TYR A 8 3.23 -10.73 -1.93
CA TYR A 8 2.20 -9.89 -1.35
C TYR A 8 1.19 -10.71 -0.54
N ASP A 9 0.50 -10.03 0.37
CA ASP A 9 -0.66 -10.55 1.07
C ASP A 9 -1.73 -9.46 1.23
N ASN A 10 -2.93 -9.85 1.69
CA ASN A 10 -4.07 -8.96 1.88
C ASN A 10 -4.05 -8.25 3.24
N CYS A 11 -2.87 -7.86 3.74
CA CYS A 11 -2.67 -7.28 5.06
C CYS A 11 -3.17 -8.13 6.25
N HIS A 12 -3.40 -9.44 6.04
CA HIS A 12 -3.82 -10.36 7.11
C HIS A 12 -2.81 -10.38 8.26
N TYR A 13 -1.54 -10.11 7.97
CA TYR A 13 -0.49 -9.96 8.98
C TYR A 13 -0.82 -8.89 10.05
N TYR A 14 -1.56 -7.85 9.68
CA TYR A 14 -2.03 -6.75 10.54
C TYR A 14 -3.49 -6.92 11.01
N ASN A 15 -4.08 -8.12 10.87
CA ASN A 15 -5.49 -8.39 11.17
C ASN A 15 -6.49 -7.51 10.39
N ILE A 16 -6.09 -7.03 9.21
CA ILE A 16 -6.98 -6.33 8.28
C ILE A 16 -7.46 -7.35 7.27
N PHE A 17 -8.77 -7.54 7.17
CA PHE A 17 -9.39 -8.48 6.25
C PHE A 17 -10.21 -7.70 5.23
N THR A 18 -9.89 -7.85 3.95
CA THR A 18 -10.58 -7.14 2.87
C THR A 18 -11.03 -8.12 1.80
N ASP A 19 -12.27 -7.98 1.37
CA ASP A 19 -12.88 -8.88 0.38
C ASP A 19 -12.50 -8.53 -1.07
N THR A 20 -11.97 -7.33 -1.30
CA THR A 20 -11.58 -6.87 -2.64
C THR A 20 -10.07 -6.70 -2.74
N LEU A 21 -9.46 -7.35 -3.73
CA LEU A 21 -8.05 -7.21 -4.03
C LEU A 21 -7.84 -6.17 -5.13
N GLY A 22 -7.23 -5.03 -4.78
CA GLY A 22 -6.73 -4.09 -5.77
C GLY A 22 -5.45 -4.58 -6.47
N ASN A 23 -5.11 -3.94 -7.56
CA ASN A 23 -3.88 -4.15 -8.30
C ASN A 23 -2.88 -3.04 -7.97
N VAL A 24 -1.70 -3.39 -7.49
CA VAL A 24 -0.60 -2.47 -7.22
C VAL A 24 0.59 -2.84 -8.09
N ASN A 25 1.10 -1.86 -8.82
CA ASN A 25 2.42 -1.92 -9.43
C ASN A 25 3.33 -0.90 -8.75
N TRP A 26 4.55 -1.32 -8.44
CA TRP A 26 5.51 -0.42 -7.82
C TRP A 26 6.93 -0.76 -8.23
N GLY A 27 7.82 0.23 -8.19
CA GLY A 27 9.23 0.02 -8.50
C GLY A 27 10.10 1.26 -8.20
N PRO A 28 11.42 1.06 -8.08
CA PRO A 28 12.15 -0.19 -8.32
C PRO A 28 11.91 -1.25 -7.22
N ASP A 29 11.82 -2.53 -7.62
CA ASP A 29 11.85 -3.68 -6.70
C ASP A 29 13.29 -3.90 -6.21
N GLN A 30 13.45 -4.24 -4.94
CA GLN A 30 14.65 -3.94 -4.14
C GLN A 30 15.01 -2.44 -4.13
N PRO A 31 14.14 -1.60 -3.54
CA PRO A 31 14.42 -0.19 -3.43
C PRO A 31 15.67 0.02 -2.56
N ILE A 32 16.69 0.68 -3.14
CA ILE A 32 17.82 1.15 -2.36
C ILE A 32 17.34 2.21 -1.38
N ALA A 33 18.09 2.39 -0.31
CA ALA A 33 17.70 3.32 0.71
C ALA A 33 17.70 4.78 0.20
N GLY A 34 16.65 5.53 0.53
CA GLY A 34 16.41 6.85 -0.04
C GLY A 34 15.89 6.84 -1.49
N ALA A 35 15.69 5.67 -2.10
CA ALA A 35 15.11 5.59 -3.44
C ALA A 35 13.68 6.13 -3.45
N ILE A 36 13.34 6.82 -4.53
CA ILE A 36 11.95 7.14 -4.84
C ILE A 36 11.31 5.91 -5.47
N ILE A 37 10.26 5.41 -4.84
CA ILE A 37 9.42 4.34 -5.35
C ILE A 37 8.21 4.96 -6.01
N ASN A 38 7.98 4.62 -7.27
CA ASN A 38 6.76 4.95 -7.99
C ASN A 38 5.74 3.84 -7.72
N ILE A 39 4.51 4.22 -7.42
CA ILE A 39 3.43 3.30 -7.05
C ILE A 39 2.22 3.68 -7.90
N SER A 40 1.66 2.71 -8.60
CA SER A 40 0.34 2.81 -9.22
C SER A 40 -0.59 1.79 -8.59
N TYR A 41 -1.80 2.24 -8.27
CA TYR A 41 -2.85 1.43 -7.67
C TYR A 41 -4.11 1.55 -8.51
N SER A 42 -4.75 0.44 -8.79
CA SER A 42 -6.06 0.41 -9.41
C SER A 42 -6.97 -0.66 -8.82
N ILE A 43 -8.27 -0.39 -8.79
CA ILE A 43 -9.28 -1.31 -8.30
C ILE A 43 -10.64 -0.97 -8.91
N SER A 44 -11.47 -1.99 -9.13
CA SER A 44 -12.87 -1.82 -9.47
C SER A 44 -13.72 -2.25 -8.27
N LEU A 45 -14.51 -1.33 -7.75
CA LEU A 45 -15.36 -1.57 -6.58
C LEU A 45 -16.75 -2.06 -6.98
N PRO A 46 -17.38 -2.93 -6.17
CA PRO A 46 -18.77 -3.37 -6.41
C PRO A 46 -19.77 -2.21 -6.28
N LYS A 47 -19.45 -1.20 -5.46
CA LYS A 47 -20.27 0.00 -5.22
C LYS A 47 -19.43 1.27 -5.41
N PRO A 48 -20.03 2.40 -5.83
CA PRO A 48 -19.30 3.66 -5.99
C PRO A 48 -18.68 4.17 -4.69
N THR A 49 -17.56 4.88 -4.81
CA THR A 49 -16.88 5.58 -3.71
C THR A 49 -17.75 6.64 -3.06
N THR A 50 -17.49 6.92 -1.78
CA THR A 50 -18.19 7.97 -1.04
C THR A 50 -17.36 9.26 -0.99
N CYS A 51 -17.75 10.23 -0.17
CA CYS A 51 -17.13 11.56 -0.15
C CYS A 51 -15.72 11.62 0.45
N LEU A 52 -15.29 10.61 1.22
CA LEU A 52 -14.04 10.62 1.99
C LEU A 52 -13.23 9.34 1.76
N VAL A 53 -12.90 9.08 0.50
CA VAL A 53 -12.09 7.92 0.09
C VAL A 53 -10.66 8.35 -0.24
N TYR A 54 -9.68 7.62 0.29
CA TYR A 54 -8.26 7.86 0.08
C TYR A 54 -7.56 6.55 -0.26
N THR A 55 -6.69 6.61 -1.26
CA THR A 55 -5.63 5.61 -1.37
C THR A 55 -4.45 6.08 -0.54
N VAL A 56 -3.98 5.25 0.37
CA VAL A 56 -2.80 5.50 1.19
C VAL A 56 -1.75 4.48 0.84
N ALA A 57 -0.57 4.96 0.43
CA ALA A 57 0.61 4.13 0.29
C ALA A 57 1.55 4.47 1.43
N THR A 58 2.09 3.46 2.11
CA THR A 58 2.95 3.66 3.26
C THR A 58 3.99 2.56 3.41
N ILE A 59 5.13 2.91 4.01
CA ILE A 59 6.17 1.95 4.36
C ILE A 59 6.14 1.77 5.87
N VAL A 60 5.98 0.51 6.26
CA VAL A 60 5.89 0.08 7.65
C VAL A 60 7.04 -0.86 7.97
N ARG A 61 7.54 -0.78 9.19
CA ARG A 61 8.45 -1.79 9.72
C ARG A 61 7.66 -3.07 9.96
N ASP A 62 8.26 -4.20 9.62
CA ASP A 62 7.59 -5.49 9.66
C ASP A 62 7.59 -6.14 11.06
N ASP A 63 7.30 -5.35 12.09
CA ASP A 63 7.32 -5.79 13.50
C ASP A 63 5.94 -5.68 14.19
N LYS A 64 4.87 -5.44 13.43
CA LYS A 64 3.46 -5.30 13.87
C LYS A 64 3.13 -4.13 14.79
N TYR A 65 4.13 -3.51 15.44
CA TYR A 65 3.89 -2.52 16.50
C TYR A 65 4.34 -1.11 16.12
N THR A 66 5.07 -0.94 15.01
CA THR A 66 5.61 0.36 14.63
C THR A 66 4.66 1.12 13.71
N ASP A 67 4.46 2.40 14.03
CA ASP A 67 3.76 3.36 13.20
C ASP A 67 4.40 3.48 11.79
N PRO A 68 3.62 3.84 10.77
CA PRO A 68 4.15 4.03 9.42
C PRO A 68 5.27 5.07 9.37
N ILE A 69 6.39 4.69 8.76
CA ILE A 69 7.63 5.49 8.73
C ILE A 69 7.53 6.60 7.69
N VAL A 70 6.93 6.27 6.55
CA VAL A 70 6.65 7.22 5.46
C VAL A 70 5.28 6.87 4.88
N GLY A 71 4.49 7.88 4.55
CA GLY A 71 3.19 7.69 3.93
C GLY A 71 2.78 8.81 2.99
N ARG A 72 2.00 8.48 1.97
CA ARG A 72 1.30 9.42 1.09
C ARG A 72 -0.16 9.00 1.01
N LYS A 73 -1.03 10.01 1.08
CA LYS A 73 -2.47 9.86 0.87
C LYS A 73 -2.87 10.61 -0.39
N VAL A 74 -3.62 9.94 -1.25
CA VAL A 74 -4.20 10.49 -2.47
C VAL A 74 -5.72 10.42 -2.32
N LYS A 75 -6.38 11.57 -2.45
CA LYS A 75 -7.84 11.62 -2.42
C LYS A 75 -8.39 11.01 -3.72
N VAL A 76 -9.37 10.14 -3.58
CA VAL A 76 -10.07 9.54 -4.72
C VAL A 76 -11.33 10.36 -5.01
N ASP A 77 -11.71 10.42 -6.28
CA ASP A 77 -12.95 11.07 -6.69
C ASP A 77 -14.17 10.40 -6.07
N LYS A 78 -15.22 11.19 -5.89
CA LYS A 78 -16.50 10.72 -5.35
C LYS A 78 -17.31 10.03 -6.45
N ASN A 79 -18.13 9.05 -6.06
CA ASN A 79 -19.09 8.38 -6.95
C ASN A 79 -18.44 7.70 -8.17
N VAL A 80 -17.22 7.20 -8.02
CA VAL A 80 -16.54 6.39 -9.04
C VAL A 80 -16.47 4.93 -8.59
N LYS A 81 -16.48 3.99 -9.54
CA LYS A 81 -16.28 2.56 -9.25
C LYS A 81 -14.87 2.11 -9.56
N ASP A 82 -14.32 2.63 -10.66
CA ASP A 82 -12.97 2.34 -11.09
C ASP A 82 -12.03 3.43 -10.58
N ILE A 83 -11.08 3.01 -9.78
CA ILE A 83 -10.08 3.87 -9.16
C ILE A 83 -8.75 3.55 -9.81
N SER A 84 -8.02 4.59 -10.20
CA SER A 84 -6.66 4.50 -10.68
C SER A 84 -5.89 5.70 -10.16
N VAL A 85 -4.85 5.45 -9.36
CA VAL A 85 -4.04 6.49 -8.74
C VAL A 85 -2.57 6.15 -8.87
N SER A 86 -1.76 7.19 -8.99
CA SER A 86 -0.30 7.07 -8.97
C SER A 86 0.26 7.99 -7.89
N THR A 87 1.26 7.52 -7.16
CA THR A 87 1.95 8.28 -6.12
C THR A 87 3.40 7.84 -6.01
N THR A 88 4.17 8.56 -5.20
CA THR A 88 5.57 8.25 -4.95
C THR A 88 5.89 8.27 -3.46
N LEU A 89 6.76 7.36 -3.03
CA LEU A 89 7.28 7.31 -1.66
C LEU A 89 8.80 7.29 -1.69
N ILE A 90 9.41 7.72 -0.58
CA ILE A 90 10.85 7.55 -0.38
C ILE A 90 11.03 6.29 0.48
N TRP A 91 11.80 5.32 -0.01
CA TRP A 91 12.17 4.15 0.78
C TRP A 91 13.05 4.56 1.95
N PRO A 92 12.77 4.07 3.18
CA PRO A 92 13.54 4.46 4.35
C PRO A 92 15.05 4.24 4.16
N SER A 93 15.82 5.18 4.70
CA SER A 93 17.29 5.21 4.67
C SER A 93 17.90 3.95 5.34
N PRO A 94 19.14 3.50 5.02
CA PRO A 94 19.71 2.25 5.51
C PRO A 94 20.25 2.41 6.94
N ALA A 95 19.82 3.46 7.65
CA ALA A 95 20.05 3.60 9.08
C ALA A 95 19.58 2.36 9.85
N ASP A 96 18.76 1.52 9.23
CA ASP A 96 18.26 0.31 9.84
C ASP A 96 18.40 -0.97 9.00
N LYS A 97 19.65 -1.40 8.81
CA LYS A 97 20.00 -2.72 8.27
C LYS A 97 19.59 -3.90 9.17
N ARG A 98 18.77 -3.70 10.22
CA ARG A 98 18.33 -4.80 11.09
C ARG A 98 16.84 -5.09 10.98
N HIS A 99 16.10 -4.24 10.28
CA HIS A 99 14.65 -4.34 10.22
C HIS A 99 14.18 -4.56 8.79
N ARG A 100 13.17 -5.40 8.65
CA ARG A 100 12.45 -5.60 7.39
C ARG A 100 11.37 -4.56 7.26
N TYR A 101 11.15 -4.13 6.03
CA TYR A 101 10.11 -3.16 5.69
C TYR A 101 9.07 -3.80 4.78
N SER A 102 7.84 -3.31 4.86
CA SER A 102 6.78 -3.66 3.94
C SER A 102 6.21 -2.38 3.33
N LEU A 103 5.93 -2.42 2.04
CA LEU A 103 5.07 -1.44 1.39
C LEU A 103 3.62 -1.88 1.59
N VAL A 104 2.81 -1.04 2.21
CA VAL A 104 1.37 -1.25 2.35
C VAL A 104 0.63 -0.22 1.51
N VAL A 105 -0.28 -0.69 0.67
CA VAL A 105 -1.20 0.15 -0.10
C VAL A 105 -2.61 -0.20 0.33
N VAL A 106 -3.34 0.80 0.81
CA VAL A 106 -4.69 0.64 1.35
C VAL A 106 -5.64 1.64 0.70
N LEU A 107 -6.85 1.18 0.38
CA LEU A 107 -7.96 2.02 0.01
C LEU A 107 -8.89 2.14 1.21
N LEU A 108 -8.95 3.33 1.79
CA LEU A 108 -9.71 3.64 2.99
C LEU A 108 -10.86 4.57 2.64
N ASP A 109 -12.04 4.22 3.12
CA ASP A 109 -13.20 5.08 3.22
C ASP A 109 -13.43 5.43 4.69
N TYR A 110 -13.36 6.71 5.04
CA TYR A 110 -13.54 7.13 6.44
C TYR A 110 -14.91 6.79 7.02
N LYS A 111 -15.93 6.54 6.18
CA LYS A 111 -17.27 6.16 6.62
C LYS A 111 -17.48 4.66 6.68
N TYR A 112 -16.90 3.90 5.76
CA TYR A 112 -17.17 2.46 5.60
C TYR A 112 -15.98 1.54 5.92
N GLY A 113 -14.83 2.11 6.25
CA GLY A 113 -13.62 1.37 6.59
C GLY A 113 -12.76 1.04 5.36
N ILE A 114 -12.00 -0.03 5.46
CA ILE A 114 -10.99 -0.40 4.46
C ILE A 114 -11.62 -1.27 3.38
N TYR A 115 -11.56 -0.85 2.11
CA TYR A 115 -12.04 -1.62 0.97
C TYR A 115 -11.04 -2.67 0.48
N SER A 116 -9.75 -2.31 0.49
CA SER A 116 -8.66 -3.13 -0.04
C SER A 116 -7.40 -2.78 0.74
N CYS A 117 -6.63 -3.79 1.12
CA CYS A 117 -5.31 -3.62 1.72
C CYS A 117 -4.36 -4.65 1.13
N ILE A 118 -3.24 -4.19 0.61
CA ILE A 118 -2.22 -5.03 0.01
C ILE A 118 -0.88 -4.68 0.67
N ARG A 119 -0.20 -5.69 1.16
CA ARG A 119 1.13 -5.58 1.73
C ARG A 119 2.12 -6.31 0.85
N PHE A 120 3.18 -5.63 0.45
CA PHE A 120 4.37 -6.21 -0.16
C PHE A 120 5.48 -6.24 0.87
N TYR A 121 5.95 -7.43 1.23
CA TYR A 121 6.97 -7.60 2.26
C TYR A 121 8.35 -7.83 1.65
N ASP A 122 9.36 -7.23 2.28
CA ASP A 122 10.76 -7.43 1.88
C ASP A 122 11.19 -8.89 2.13
N ARG A 123 11.88 -9.45 1.14
CA ARG A 123 12.36 -10.84 1.11
C ARG A 123 13.70 -11.01 1.81
N TYR A 124 14.49 -9.95 1.94
CA TYR A 124 15.90 -10.10 2.28
C TYR A 124 16.12 -10.04 3.78
N LYS A 125 16.89 -10.99 4.32
CA LYS A 125 17.58 -10.80 5.59
C LYS A 125 18.75 -9.88 5.29
N HIS A 126 18.79 -8.72 5.94
CA HIS A 126 19.99 -7.89 5.95
C HIS A 126 21.17 -8.64 6.59
#